data_AF-A0A7W0RBQ3-F1
#
_entry.id   AF-A0A7W0RBQ3-F1
#
_cell.length_a   1.000
_cell.length_b   1.000
_cell.length_c   1.000
_cell.angle_alpha   90.00
_cell.angle_beta   90.00
_cell.angle_gamma   90.00
#
_symmetry.space_group_name_H-M   'P 1'
#
loop_
_entity.id
_entity.type
_entity.pdbx_description
1 polymer ?
#
loop_
_entity_poly.entity_id
_entity_poly.type
_entity_poly.pdbx_seq_one_letter_code
_entity_poly.pdbx_strand_id
1 'polypeptide(L)'
;MLFDLQGKRKRLVQVVYLTLAVLMGGGLVLFGIGGEVSGGLVDAFTGSGGGGGDSLVEKRVEDNKKKVAANPKDEAALRELIRDNYQLATADANEQTGKIGKEGRKDLQQAADAWIRYTAVQKKPDDGSARFAVLVFGPNGLGRADRAAGAAEVLADARPSAQTYLQLSACASLATQTRKAELAGDKALTLAKGKEEKAQVSALVGQAKNQATAQQLCGQG
;
A
#
# COMPACT_ATOMS: atom_id res chain seq x y z
N MET A 1 22.44 1.11 47.56
CA MET A 1 21.48 2.10 48.09
C MET A 1 20.08 1.50 47.92
N LEU A 2 19.74 0.47 48.69
CA LEU A 2 18.87 0.55 49.88
C LEU A 2 17.73 1.58 49.75
N PHE A 3 16.67 1.20 49.05
CA PHE A 3 15.35 1.79 49.28
C PHE A 3 14.62 0.91 50.29
N ASP A 4 14.87 1.25 51.54
CA ASP A 4 14.06 0.85 52.68
C ASP A 4 12.64 1.45 52.51
N LEU A 5 11.63 0.59 52.49
CA LEU A 5 10.22 0.96 52.38
C LEU A 5 9.44 0.25 53.50
N GLN A 6 9.69 0.71 54.72
CA GLN A 6 8.87 0.39 55.88
C GLN A 6 7.47 1.03 55.78
N GLY A 7 6.44 0.21 56.09
CA GLY A 7 5.17 0.63 56.69
C GLY A 7 4.17 1.39 55.81
N LYS A 8 3.00 0.79 55.54
CA LYS A 8 1.79 1.36 54.89
C LYS A 8 1.84 1.70 53.39
N ARG A 9 3.00 2.04 52.79
CA ARG A 9 3.08 2.34 51.35
C ARG A 9 3.09 1.11 50.42
N LYS A 10 3.31 -0.08 50.95
CA LYS A 10 3.33 -1.35 50.17
C LYS A 10 1.97 -1.69 49.55
N ARG A 11 0.86 -1.44 50.27
CA ARG A 11 -0.49 -1.80 49.78
C ARG A 11 -0.95 -0.92 48.62
N LEU A 12 -0.65 0.38 48.65
CA LEU A 12 -1.02 1.31 47.59
C LEU A 12 -0.31 0.96 46.27
N VAL A 13 1.01 0.67 46.35
CA VAL A 13 1.80 0.28 45.19
C VAL A 13 1.33 -1.07 44.64
N GLN A 14 1.00 -2.03 45.51
CA GLN A 14 0.49 -3.35 45.09
C GLN A 14 -0.90 -3.27 44.45
N VAL A 15 -1.79 -2.39 44.94
CA VAL A 15 -3.09 -2.12 44.32
C VAL A 15 -2.91 -1.49 42.94
N VAL A 16 -2.03 -0.49 42.78
CA VAL A 16 -1.78 0.15 41.48
C VAL A 16 -1.27 -0.86 40.44
N TYR A 17 -0.34 -1.75 40.82
CA TYR A 17 0.14 -2.78 39.89
C TYR A 17 -0.89 -3.87 39.59
N LEU A 18 -1.75 -4.25 40.56
CA LEU A 18 -2.86 -5.17 40.31
C LEU A 18 -3.92 -4.55 39.39
N THR A 19 -4.25 -3.27 39.57
CA THR A 19 -5.17 -2.56 38.66
C THR A 19 -4.57 -2.40 37.27
N LEU A 20 -3.26 -2.16 37.15
CA LEU A 20 -2.57 -2.15 35.86
C LEU A 20 -2.61 -3.53 35.20
N ALA A 21 -2.40 -4.61 35.97
CA ALA A 21 -2.46 -5.98 35.47
C ALA A 21 -3.87 -6.39 35.02
N VAL A 22 -4.91 -5.95 35.74
CA VAL A 22 -6.32 -6.16 35.36
C VAL A 22 -6.73 -5.27 34.17
N LEU A 23 -6.17 -4.08 34.02
CA LEU A 23 -6.40 -3.25 32.81
C LEU A 23 -5.69 -3.82 31.59
N MET A 24 -4.47 -4.34 31.76
CA MET A 24 -3.70 -5.00 30.70
C MET A 24 -4.30 -6.37 30.32
N GLY A 25 -4.84 -7.13 31.28
CA GLY A 25 -5.48 -8.43 31.03
C GLY A 25 -6.98 -8.36 30.70
N GLY A 26 -7.71 -7.42 31.29
CA GLY A 26 -9.16 -7.24 31.15
C GLY A 26 -9.58 -6.46 29.90
N GLY A 27 -8.66 -5.69 29.31
CA GLY A 27 -8.89 -5.02 28.03
C GLY A 27 -9.10 -5.97 26.85
N LEU A 28 -8.66 -7.23 26.96
CA LEU A 28 -8.83 -8.25 25.91
C LEU A 28 -10.05 -9.17 26.09
N VAL A 29 -10.67 -9.21 27.27
CA VAL A 29 -11.74 -10.19 27.59
C VAL A 29 -13.12 -9.54 27.73
N LEU A 30 -13.20 -8.24 27.99
CA LEU A 30 -14.49 -7.52 28.11
C LEU A 30 -14.97 -6.87 26.80
N PHE A 31 -14.22 -7.01 25.71
CA PHE A 31 -14.62 -6.58 24.37
C PHE A 31 -14.85 -7.78 23.44
N GLY A 32 -15.51 -8.81 23.97
CA GLY A 32 -16.01 -9.96 23.24
C GLY A 32 -17.45 -10.27 23.62
N ILE A 33 -18.37 -9.93 22.71
CA ILE A 33 -19.75 -10.43 22.53
C ILE A 33 -20.88 -9.69 23.25
N GLY A 34 -21.83 -9.18 22.45
CA GLY A 34 -23.26 -9.30 22.78
C GLY A 34 -24.18 -8.17 22.29
N GLY A 35 -24.82 -8.36 21.13
CA GLY A 35 -25.91 -7.50 20.66
C GLY A 35 -26.57 -8.03 19.39
N GLU A 36 -27.46 -9.00 19.56
CA GLU A 36 -28.29 -9.70 18.57
C GLU A 36 -28.79 -8.85 17.38
N VAL A 37 -28.09 -8.92 16.25
CA VAL A 37 -28.70 -8.83 14.91
C VAL A 37 -27.84 -9.61 13.91
N SER A 38 -28.42 -10.68 13.35
CA SER A 38 -28.22 -11.19 12.00
C SER A 38 -26.81 -11.21 11.37
N GLY A 39 -26.30 -12.42 11.12
CA GLY A 39 -25.48 -12.70 9.93
C GLY A 39 -23.97 -12.66 10.13
N GLY A 40 -23.34 -13.80 9.86
CA GLY A 40 -21.90 -14.00 10.01
C GLY A 40 -21.05 -13.09 9.14
N LEU A 41 -20.05 -12.46 9.75
CA LEU A 41 -18.85 -11.87 9.13
C LEU A 41 -17.64 -11.83 10.10
N VAL A 42 -17.87 -11.99 11.41
CA VAL A 42 -16.80 -11.82 12.42
C VAL A 42 -15.99 -13.10 12.67
N ASP A 43 -16.60 -14.28 12.52
CA ASP A 43 -15.91 -15.57 12.69
C ASP A 43 -15.00 -15.93 11.49
N ALA A 44 -15.01 -15.11 10.44
CA ALA A 44 -14.14 -15.27 9.27
C ALA A 44 -12.86 -14.40 9.32
N PHE A 45 -12.73 -13.50 10.30
CA PHE A 45 -11.70 -12.45 10.27
C PHE A 45 -10.63 -12.54 11.36
N THR A 46 -10.72 -13.47 12.33
CA THR A 46 -9.79 -13.54 13.46
C THR A 46 -8.97 -14.84 13.56
N GLY A 47 -9.08 -15.74 12.57
CA GLY A 47 -8.19 -16.89 12.44
C GLY A 47 -6.86 -16.51 11.80
N SER A 48 -5.85 -16.22 12.62
CA SER A 48 -4.45 -16.11 12.18
C SER A 48 -3.95 -17.49 11.77
N GLY A 49 -4.05 -17.80 10.48
CA GLY A 49 -3.58 -19.01 9.82
C GLY A 49 -3.95 -18.94 8.34
N GLY A 50 -2.95 -18.81 7.47
CA GLY A 50 -3.13 -18.64 6.02
C GLY A 50 -4.08 -19.67 5.40
N GLY A 51 -5.04 -19.20 4.60
CA GLY A 51 -5.93 -20.08 3.81
C GLY A 51 -7.33 -19.52 3.51
N GLY A 52 -7.85 -18.56 4.28
CA GLY A 52 -9.20 -18.03 4.09
C GLY A 52 -9.29 -16.78 3.19
N GLY A 53 -8.39 -15.82 3.40
CA GLY A 53 -8.41 -14.51 2.72
C GLY A 53 -8.19 -14.60 1.21
N ASP A 54 -7.26 -15.44 0.76
CA ASP A 54 -6.95 -15.60 -0.66
C ASP A 54 -8.10 -16.23 -1.42
N SER A 55 -8.77 -17.23 -0.86
CA SER A 55 -9.93 -17.87 -1.51
C SER A 55 -11.10 -16.89 -1.77
N LEU A 56 -11.29 -15.89 -0.90
CA LEU A 56 -12.29 -14.84 -1.09
C LEU A 56 -11.85 -13.84 -2.15
N VAL A 57 -10.56 -13.52 -2.21
CA VAL A 57 -9.99 -12.61 -3.22
C VAL A 57 -10.00 -13.27 -4.59
N GLU A 58 -9.60 -14.55 -4.70
CA GLU A 58 -9.66 -15.36 -5.92
C GLU A 58 -11.08 -15.40 -6.50
N LYS A 59 -12.10 -15.63 -5.65
CA LYS A 59 -13.51 -15.57 -6.07
C LYS A 59 -13.89 -14.22 -6.65
N ARG A 60 -13.51 -13.11 -5.99
CA ARG A 60 -13.77 -11.75 -6.53
C ARG A 60 -13.05 -11.52 -7.85
N VAL A 61 -11.82 -12.00 -7.99
CA VAL A 61 -11.07 -11.91 -9.26
C VAL A 61 -11.81 -12.69 -10.35
N GLU A 62 -12.30 -13.90 -10.07
CA GLU A 62 -13.05 -14.69 -11.04
C GLU A 62 -14.37 -14.01 -11.44
N ASP A 63 -15.13 -13.51 -10.48
CA ASP A 63 -16.39 -12.81 -10.72
C ASP A 63 -16.18 -11.53 -11.53
N ASN A 64 -15.16 -10.74 -11.20
CA ASN A 64 -14.84 -9.53 -11.95
C ASN A 64 -14.27 -9.83 -13.34
N LYS A 65 -13.54 -10.94 -13.53
CA LYS A 65 -13.18 -11.42 -14.87
C LYS A 65 -14.41 -11.75 -15.71
N LYS A 66 -15.44 -12.39 -15.13
CA LYS A 66 -16.71 -12.65 -15.82
C LYS A 66 -17.43 -11.37 -16.19
N LYS A 67 -17.48 -10.38 -15.29
CA LYS A 67 -18.04 -9.04 -15.58
C LYS A 67 -17.30 -8.35 -16.71
N VAL A 68 -15.97 -8.34 -16.70
CA VAL A 68 -15.15 -7.75 -17.78
C VAL A 68 -15.27 -8.54 -19.08
N ALA A 69 -15.48 -9.85 -19.04
CA ALA A 69 -15.73 -10.65 -20.24
C ALA A 69 -17.09 -10.29 -20.89
N ALA A 70 -18.12 -10.07 -20.08
CA ALA A 70 -19.44 -9.65 -20.57
C ALA A 70 -19.46 -8.16 -20.98
N ASN A 71 -18.74 -7.31 -20.25
CA ASN A 71 -18.58 -5.89 -20.52
C ASN A 71 -17.10 -5.48 -20.36
N PRO A 72 -16.33 -5.44 -21.46
CA PRO A 72 -14.90 -5.10 -21.43
C PRO A 72 -14.56 -3.70 -20.90
N LYS A 73 -15.56 -2.83 -20.72
CA LYS A 73 -15.42 -1.47 -20.23
C LYS A 73 -15.99 -1.27 -18.82
N ASP A 74 -16.30 -2.34 -18.09
CA ASP A 74 -16.76 -2.24 -16.71
C ASP A 74 -15.65 -1.66 -15.81
N GLU A 75 -15.73 -0.35 -15.56
CA GLU A 75 -14.73 0.38 -14.78
C GLU A 75 -14.62 -0.13 -13.34
N ALA A 76 -15.72 -0.53 -12.71
CA ALA A 76 -15.69 -1.02 -11.33
C ALA A 76 -14.95 -2.36 -11.28
N ALA A 77 -15.30 -3.28 -12.18
CA ALA A 77 -14.65 -4.58 -12.26
C ALA A 77 -13.15 -4.46 -12.62
N LEU A 78 -12.78 -3.54 -13.52
CA LEU A 78 -11.37 -3.30 -13.87
C LEU A 78 -10.56 -2.75 -12.68
N ARG A 79 -11.10 -1.80 -11.92
CA ARG A 79 -10.44 -1.27 -10.71
C ARG A 79 -10.24 -2.36 -9.65
N GLU A 80 -11.28 -3.15 -9.40
CA GLU A 80 -11.19 -4.27 -8.46
C GLU A 80 -10.17 -5.31 -8.90
N LEU A 81 -10.08 -5.62 -10.19
CA LEU A 81 -9.05 -6.53 -10.72
C LEU A 81 -7.63 -6.00 -10.49
N ILE A 82 -7.37 -4.71 -10.62
CA ILE A 82 -6.02 -4.15 -10.37
C ILE A 82 -5.62 -4.39 -8.92
N ARG A 83 -6.49 -4.03 -7.97
CA ARG A 83 -6.24 -4.19 -6.54
C ARG A 83 -6.14 -5.67 -6.13
N ASP A 84 -7.14 -6.46 -6.50
CA ASP A 84 -7.27 -7.84 -6.00
C ASP A 84 -6.16 -8.74 -6.57
N ASN A 85 -5.77 -8.57 -7.84
CA ASN A 85 -4.62 -9.30 -8.38
C ASN A 85 -3.29 -8.84 -7.76
N TYR A 86 -3.12 -7.55 -7.44
CA TYR A 86 -1.93 -7.13 -6.69
C TYR A 86 -1.89 -7.77 -5.29
N GLN A 87 -3.04 -7.88 -4.61
CA GLN A 87 -3.14 -8.56 -3.32
C GLN A 87 -2.72 -10.03 -3.41
N LEU A 88 -3.26 -10.78 -4.37
CA LEU A 88 -2.86 -12.18 -4.62
C LEU A 88 -1.36 -12.28 -4.94
N ALA A 89 -0.84 -11.35 -5.73
CA ALA A 89 0.58 -11.31 -6.04
C ALA A 89 1.47 -11.15 -4.80
N THR A 90 1.07 -10.29 -3.87
CA THR A 90 1.81 -10.11 -2.62
C THR A 90 1.62 -11.26 -1.63
N ALA A 91 0.51 -12.01 -1.72
CA ALA A 91 0.31 -13.22 -0.92
C ALA A 91 1.26 -14.36 -1.35
N ASP A 92 1.62 -14.43 -2.64
CA ASP A 92 2.64 -15.35 -3.18
C ASP A 92 4.09 -14.86 -2.96
N ALA A 93 4.30 -13.81 -2.16
CA ALA A 93 5.64 -13.33 -1.86
C ALA A 93 6.33 -14.24 -0.83
N ASN A 94 7.59 -14.57 -1.08
CA ASN A 94 8.40 -15.29 -0.11
C ASN A 94 8.64 -14.43 1.15
N GLU A 95 8.21 -14.92 2.31
CA GLU A 95 8.27 -14.18 3.58
C GLU A 95 9.68 -13.71 3.98
N GLN A 96 10.72 -14.47 3.59
CA GLN A 96 12.11 -14.16 3.96
C GLN A 96 12.77 -13.14 3.04
N THR A 97 12.42 -13.15 1.75
CA THR A 97 13.11 -12.36 0.72
C THR A 97 12.23 -11.25 0.13
N GLY A 98 10.92 -11.27 0.40
CA GLY A 98 9.92 -10.38 -0.20
C GLY A 98 9.74 -10.58 -1.70
N LYS A 99 10.36 -11.60 -2.31
CA LYS A 99 10.28 -11.84 -3.74
C LYS A 99 8.97 -12.49 -4.10
N ILE A 100 8.22 -11.87 -5.01
CA ILE A 100 6.99 -12.42 -5.59
C ILE A 100 7.31 -13.69 -6.38
N GLY A 101 6.61 -14.77 -6.04
CA GLY A 101 6.72 -16.06 -6.70
C GLY A 101 6.17 -16.08 -8.12
N LYS A 102 6.06 -17.29 -8.68
CA LYS A 102 5.67 -17.47 -10.09
C LYS A 102 4.18 -17.19 -10.30
N GLU A 103 3.33 -17.58 -9.35
CA GLU A 103 1.88 -17.37 -9.48
C GLU A 103 1.55 -15.90 -9.26
N GLY A 104 2.17 -15.26 -8.26
CA GLY A 104 2.00 -13.83 -8.04
C GLY A 104 2.52 -12.98 -9.19
N ARG A 105 3.55 -13.43 -9.93
CA ARG A 105 3.95 -12.77 -11.19
C ARG A 105 2.87 -12.81 -12.26
N LYS A 106 2.06 -13.88 -12.34
CA LYS A 106 0.90 -13.92 -13.25
C LYS A 106 -0.18 -12.96 -12.78
N ASP A 107 -0.42 -12.87 -11.47
CA ASP A 107 -1.41 -11.93 -10.95
C ASP A 107 -0.96 -10.48 -11.17
N LEU A 108 0.33 -10.15 -11.02
CA LEU A 108 0.85 -8.84 -11.42
C LEU A 108 0.60 -8.54 -12.90
N GLN A 109 0.75 -9.52 -13.80
CA GLN A 109 0.44 -9.34 -15.22
C GLN A 109 -1.05 -9.07 -15.43
N GLN A 110 -1.93 -9.77 -14.71
CA GLN A 110 -3.37 -9.54 -14.77
C GLN A 110 -3.76 -8.16 -14.24
N ALA A 111 -3.14 -7.71 -13.15
CA ALA A 111 -3.30 -6.35 -12.61
C ALA A 111 -2.85 -5.29 -13.64
N ALA A 112 -1.71 -5.52 -14.29
CA ALA A 112 -1.20 -4.65 -15.33
C ALA A 112 -2.14 -4.55 -16.55
N ASP A 113 -2.67 -5.68 -17.01
CA ASP A 113 -3.61 -5.72 -18.13
C ASP A 113 -4.93 -5.02 -17.78
N ALA A 114 -5.43 -5.21 -16.56
CA ALA A 114 -6.60 -4.51 -16.05
C ALA A 114 -6.38 -2.99 -16.00
N TRP A 115 -5.21 -2.51 -15.55
CA TRP A 115 -4.86 -1.08 -15.57
C TRP A 115 -4.80 -0.51 -16.98
N ILE A 116 -4.19 -1.21 -17.93
CA ILE A 116 -4.13 -0.77 -19.34
C ILE A 116 -5.54 -0.62 -19.90
N ARG A 117 -6.44 -1.57 -19.64
CA ARG A 117 -7.84 -1.48 -20.06
C ARG A 117 -8.57 -0.35 -19.35
N TYR A 118 -8.36 -0.19 -18.04
CA TYR A 118 -8.99 0.84 -17.24
C TYR A 118 -8.64 2.25 -17.75
N THR A 119 -7.37 2.52 -18.00
CA THR A 119 -6.90 3.81 -18.53
C THR A 119 -7.33 4.06 -19.98
N ALA A 120 -7.63 3.02 -20.76
CA ALA A 120 -8.21 3.17 -22.10
C ALA A 120 -9.70 3.57 -22.07
N VAL A 121 -10.42 3.24 -21.00
CA VAL A 121 -11.85 3.56 -20.82
C VAL A 121 -12.01 4.88 -20.08
N GLN A 122 -11.23 5.09 -19.03
CA GLN A 122 -11.38 6.21 -18.12
C GLN A 122 -10.34 7.30 -18.42
N LYS A 123 -10.82 8.51 -18.78
CA LYS A 123 -9.96 9.66 -19.10
C LYS A 123 -9.25 10.24 -17.88
N LYS A 124 -9.84 10.06 -16.69
CA LYS A 124 -9.28 10.49 -15.40
C LYS A 124 -9.32 9.33 -14.41
N PRO A 125 -8.33 8.41 -14.46
CA PRO A 125 -8.29 7.27 -13.56
C PRO A 125 -8.20 7.72 -12.10
N ASP A 126 -8.76 6.92 -11.17
CA ASP A 126 -8.69 7.23 -9.74
C ASP A 126 -7.28 7.02 -9.15
N ASP A 127 -7.01 7.72 -8.04
CA ASP A 127 -5.73 7.67 -7.34
C ASP A 127 -5.46 6.31 -6.69
N GLY A 128 -6.50 5.62 -6.22
CA GLY A 128 -6.41 4.28 -5.64
C GLY A 128 -5.86 3.28 -6.64
N SER A 129 -6.45 3.20 -7.83
CA SER A 129 -5.98 2.32 -8.91
C SER A 129 -4.59 2.72 -9.41
N ALA A 130 -4.30 4.03 -9.53
CA ALA A 130 -2.99 4.52 -9.94
C ALA A 130 -1.88 4.11 -8.97
N ARG A 131 -2.15 4.18 -7.65
CA ARG A 131 -1.22 3.72 -6.61
C ARG A 131 -0.85 2.26 -6.77
N PHE A 132 -1.84 1.38 -6.98
CA PHE A 132 -1.56 -0.03 -7.25
C PHE A 132 -0.79 -0.22 -8.56
N ALA A 133 -1.11 0.54 -9.61
CA ALA A 133 -0.40 0.46 -10.87
C ALA A 133 1.09 0.84 -10.74
N VAL A 134 1.44 1.84 -9.92
CA VAL A 134 2.85 2.16 -9.62
C VAL A 134 3.56 0.97 -8.99
N LEU A 135 2.92 0.28 -8.04
CA LEU A 135 3.49 -0.91 -7.39
C LEU A 135 3.62 -2.09 -8.36
N VAL A 136 2.59 -2.33 -9.17
CA VAL A 136 2.55 -3.41 -10.17
C VAL A 136 3.66 -3.23 -11.20
N PHE A 137 3.85 -2.02 -11.73
CA PHE A 137 4.90 -1.75 -12.72
C PHE A 137 6.26 -1.43 -12.08
N GLY A 138 6.29 -1.16 -10.78
CA GLY A 138 7.47 -0.71 -10.06
C GLY A 138 8.57 -1.77 -9.95
N PRO A 139 9.71 -1.41 -9.33
CA PRO A 139 10.88 -2.28 -9.21
C PRO A 139 10.61 -3.62 -8.50
N ASN A 140 9.70 -3.61 -7.52
CA ASN A 140 9.34 -4.81 -6.75
C ASN A 140 8.24 -5.64 -7.42
N GLY A 141 7.61 -5.12 -8.48
CA GLY A 141 6.60 -5.81 -9.27
C GLY A 141 7.17 -6.33 -10.60
N LEU A 142 6.64 -5.82 -11.71
CA LEU A 142 7.02 -6.22 -13.06
C LEU A 142 8.30 -5.54 -13.57
N GLY A 143 8.84 -4.54 -12.86
CA GLY A 143 10.08 -3.85 -13.28
C GLY A 143 9.93 -3.06 -14.58
N ARG A 144 8.75 -2.51 -14.84
CA ARG A 144 8.39 -1.73 -16.04
C ARG A 144 8.41 -0.24 -15.72
N ALA A 145 9.61 0.32 -15.61
CA ALA A 145 9.83 1.69 -15.16
C ALA A 145 9.06 2.73 -15.99
N ASP A 146 8.97 2.55 -17.31
CA ASP A 146 8.20 3.39 -18.23
C ASP A 146 6.72 3.49 -17.84
N ARG A 147 6.11 2.35 -17.52
CA ARG A 147 4.70 2.27 -17.11
C ARG A 147 4.49 2.72 -15.67
N ALA A 148 5.46 2.45 -14.78
CA ALA A 148 5.43 2.96 -13.42
C ALA A 148 5.46 4.49 -13.39
N ALA A 149 6.28 5.13 -14.24
CA ALA A 149 6.30 6.58 -14.40
C ALA A 149 4.96 7.12 -14.90
N GLY A 150 4.32 6.44 -15.87
CA GLY A 150 2.98 6.82 -16.33
C GLY A 150 1.90 6.70 -15.25
N ALA A 151 1.92 5.63 -14.44
CA ALA A 151 1.00 5.48 -13.32
C ALA A 151 1.25 6.52 -12.21
N ALA A 152 2.52 6.83 -11.93
CA ALA A 152 2.90 7.84 -10.95
C ALA A 152 2.47 9.25 -11.38
N GLU A 153 2.45 9.52 -12.68
CA GLU A 153 1.95 10.77 -13.25
C GLU A 153 0.45 10.91 -13.00
N VAL A 154 -0.33 9.85 -13.27
CA VAL A 154 -1.76 9.83 -12.93
C VAL A 154 -2.00 10.03 -11.44
N LEU A 155 -1.21 9.38 -10.59
CA LEU A 155 -1.30 9.55 -9.13
C LEU A 155 -0.98 10.99 -8.68
N ALA A 156 0.07 11.59 -9.24
CA ALA A 156 0.46 12.97 -8.93
C ALA A 156 -0.58 13.98 -9.39
N ASP A 157 -1.20 13.77 -10.56
CA ASP A 157 -2.25 14.64 -11.08
C ASP A 157 -3.57 14.50 -10.28
N ALA A 158 -3.92 13.28 -9.86
CA ALA A 158 -5.10 13.03 -9.04
C ALA A 158 -4.94 13.53 -7.61
N ARG A 159 -3.74 13.42 -7.03
CA ARG A 159 -3.41 13.86 -5.66
C ARG A 159 -2.12 14.70 -5.63
N PRO A 160 -2.17 15.98 -6.03
CA PRO A 160 -0.99 16.83 -6.10
C PRO A 160 -0.36 17.06 -4.72
N SER A 161 0.89 16.65 -4.54
CA SER A 161 1.67 16.89 -3.33
C SER A 161 3.18 16.82 -3.61
N ALA A 162 4.00 17.34 -2.70
CA ALA A 162 5.46 17.18 -2.82
C ALA A 162 5.85 15.70 -2.94
N GLN A 163 5.21 14.83 -2.16
CA GLN A 163 5.49 13.40 -2.13
C GLN A 163 5.13 12.68 -3.44
N THR A 164 3.94 12.94 -4.00
CA THR A 164 3.50 12.26 -5.24
C THR A 164 4.32 12.69 -6.44
N TYR A 165 4.72 13.96 -6.52
CA TYR A 165 5.64 14.43 -7.56
C TYR A 165 7.10 13.97 -7.35
N LEU A 166 7.55 13.79 -6.11
CA LEU A 166 8.83 13.15 -5.82
C LEU A 166 8.85 11.68 -6.30
N GLN A 167 7.78 10.94 -6.05
CA GLN A 167 7.63 9.57 -6.55
C GLN A 167 7.64 9.53 -8.09
N LEU A 168 6.91 10.43 -8.75
CA LEU A 168 6.96 10.56 -10.20
C LEU A 168 8.38 10.86 -10.70
N SER A 169 9.10 11.77 -10.04
CA SER A 169 10.49 12.09 -10.37
C SER A 169 11.40 10.86 -10.31
N ALA A 170 11.26 10.05 -9.26
CA ALA A 170 12.01 8.81 -9.10
C ALA A 170 11.64 7.75 -10.15
N CYS A 171 10.35 7.50 -10.37
CA CYS A 171 9.90 6.54 -11.39
C CYS A 171 10.34 6.96 -12.81
N ALA A 172 10.25 8.25 -13.13
CA ALA A 172 10.73 8.79 -14.40
C ALA A 172 12.25 8.67 -14.55
N SER A 173 13.01 8.83 -13.46
CA SER A 173 14.47 8.62 -13.46
C SER A 173 14.83 7.17 -13.77
N LEU A 174 14.12 6.20 -13.18
CA LEU A 174 14.28 4.77 -13.51
C LEU A 174 13.94 4.45 -14.96
N ALA A 175 12.95 5.16 -15.50
CA ALA A 175 12.51 5.03 -16.88
C ALA A 175 13.39 5.79 -17.88
N THR A 176 14.51 6.39 -17.42
CA THR A 176 15.41 7.27 -18.17
C THR A 176 14.71 8.47 -18.84
N GLN A 177 13.54 8.87 -18.33
CA GLN A 177 12.75 10.01 -18.77
C GLN A 177 13.24 11.30 -18.07
N THR A 178 14.48 11.72 -18.36
CA THR A 178 15.17 12.81 -17.67
C THR A 178 14.35 14.09 -17.58
N ARG A 179 13.75 14.53 -18.68
CA ARG A 179 12.94 15.76 -18.71
C ARG A 179 11.71 15.67 -17.80
N LYS A 180 11.03 14.52 -17.78
CA LYS A 180 9.86 14.31 -16.91
C LYS A 180 10.30 14.26 -15.45
N ALA A 181 11.42 13.59 -15.15
CA ALA A 181 11.97 13.50 -13.81
C ALA A 181 12.31 14.88 -13.23
N GLU A 182 12.93 15.75 -14.02
CA GLU A 182 13.24 17.13 -13.64
C GLU A 182 11.98 17.95 -13.37
N LEU A 183 11.03 17.95 -14.32
CA LEU A 183 9.78 18.71 -14.17
C LEU A 183 8.98 18.27 -12.93
N ALA A 184 8.93 16.96 -12.66
CA ALA A 184 8.30 16.42 -11.48
C ALA A 184 9.06 16.81 -10.20
N GLY A 185 10.39 16.77 -10.21
CA GLY A 185 11.22 17.20 -9.08
C GLY A 185 11.03 18.68 -8.74
N ASP A 186 11.03 19.55 -9.76
CA ASP A 186 10.75 20.98 -9.59
C ASP A 186 9.34 21.19 -9.02
N LYS A 187 8.35 20.46 -9.54
CA LYS A 187 6.99 20.54 -9.03
C LYS A 187 6.91 20.10 -7.56
N ALA A 188 7.62 19.04 -7.18
CA ALA A 188 7.70 18.60 -5.78
C ALA A 188 8.26 19.71 -4.87
N LEU A 189 9.31 20.41 -5.30
CA LEU A 189 9.89 21.55 -4.56
C LEU A 189 8.94 22.73 -4.44
N THR A 190 8.12 22.99 -5.46
CA THR A 190 7.12 24.07 -5.40
C THR A 190 6.00 23.77 -4.40
N LEU A 191 5.65 22.49 -4.23
CA LEU A 191 4.56 22.05 -3.35
C LEU A 191 5.00 21.78 -1.91
N ALA A 192 6.30 21.61 -1.66
CA ALA A 192 6.85 21.42 -0.33
C ALA A 192 6.65 22.66 0.56
N LYS A 193 6.28 22.44 1.82
CA LYS A 193 5.91 23.48 2.79
C LYS A 193 7.08 23.83 3.70
N GLY A 194 7.41 25.11 3.75
CA GLY A 194 8.50 25.61 4.60
C GLY A 194 9.88 25.27 4.06
N LYS A 195 10.91 25.75 4.78
CA LYS A 195 12.31 25.65 4.34
C LYS A 195 12.88 24.25 4.51
N GLU A 196 12.47 23.56 5.57
CA GLU A 196 12.97 22.23 5.92
C GLU A 196 12.49 21.16 4.93
N GLU A 197 11.18 21.08 4.66
CA GLU A 197 10.62 20.13 3.69
C GLU A 197 11.21 20.37 2.29
N LYS A 198 11.38 21.63 1.86
CA LYS A 198 12.04 21.96 0.59
C LYS A 198 13.48 21.45 0.53
N ALA A 199 14.24 21.59 1.61
CA ALA A 199 15.61 21.07 1.67
C ALA A 199 15.63 19.53 1.58
N GLN A 200 14.72 18.86 2.28
CA GLN A 200 14.58 17.42 2.24
C GLN A 200 14.17 16.91 0.86
N VAL A 201 13.14 17.50 0.24
CA VAL A 201 12.67 17.14 -1.11
C VAL A 201 13.77 17.39 -2.13
N SER A 202 14.52 18.50 -2.03
CA SER A 202 15.65 18.79 -2.91
C SER A 202 16.73 17.71 -2.83
N ALA A 203 17.09 17.30 -1.60
CA ALA A 203 18.03 16.22 -1.40
C ALA A 203 17.53 14.89 -2.01
N LEU A 204 16.25 14.55 -1.82
CA LEU A 204 15.64 13.33 -2.36
C LEU A 204 15.56 13.35 -3.89
N VAL A 205 15.19 14.47 -4.52
CA VAL A 205 15.22 14.64 -5.98
C VAL A 205 16.65 14.48 -6.51
N GLY A 206 17.63 15.07 -5.84
CA GLY A 206 19.04 14.89 -6.20
C GLY A 206 19.50 13.43 -6.09
N GLN A 207 19.11 12.73 -5.02
CA GLN A 207 19.44 11.33 -4.79
C GLN A 207 18.70 10.38 -5.74
N ALA A 208 17.49 10.72 -6.19
CA ALA A 208 16.71 9.95 -7.15
C ALA A 208 17.39 9.81 -8.53
N LYS A 209 18.48 10.52 -8.78
CA LYS A 209 19.36 10.27 -9.94
C LYS A 209 20.12 8.95 -9.81
N ASN A 210 20.35 8.47 -8.59
CA ASN A 210 20.94 7.16 -8.34
C ASN A 210 19.87 6.08 -8.43
N GLN A 211 20.17 5.00 -9.14
CA GLN A 211 19.21 3.94 -9.43
C GLN A 211 18.63 3.29 -8.16
N ALA A 212 19.45 3.04 -7.13
CA ALA A 212 18.99 2.43 -5.88
C ALA A 212 17.96 3.31 -5.14
N THR A 213 18.23 4.60 -5.02
CA THR A 213 17.30 5.54 -4.36
C THR A 213 16.04 5.73 -5.20
N ALA A 214 16.19 5.79 -6.53
CA ALA A 214 15.05 5.87 -7.43
C ALA A 214 14.14 4.63 -7.31
N GLN A 215 14.72 3.44 -7.15
CA GLN A 215 13.97 2.20 -6.90
C GLN A 215 13.16 2.28 -5.60
N GLN A 216 13.81 2.75 -4.53
CA GLN A 216 13.16 2.91 -3.23
C GLN A 216 12.02 3.95 -3.26
N LEU A 217 12.23 5.11 -3.90
CA LEU A 217 11.24 6.17 -3.97
C LEU A 217 10.08 5.83 -4.90
N CYS A 218 10.35 5.21 -6.06
CA CYS A 218 9.31 4.80 -7.00
C CYS A 218 8.44 3.67 -6.42
N GLY A 219 9.06 2.70 -5.72
CA GLY A 219 8.39 1.56 -5.13
C GLY A 219 7.62 1.84 -3.83
N GLN A 220 7.59 3.08 -3.35
CA GLN A 220 6.81 3.46 -2.17
C GLN A 220 5.32 3.53 -2.53
N GLY A 221 4.55 2.57 -2.03
CA GLY A 221 3.10 2.54 -2.16
C GLY A 221 2.43 3.36 -1.10
#